data_AF-A0A7X8HF35-F1
#
_entry.id   AF-A0A7X8HF35-F1
#
_cell.length_a   1.000
_cell.length_b   1.000
_cell.length_c   1.000
_cell.angle_alpha   90.00
_cell.angle_beta   90.00
_cell.angle_gamma   90.00
#
_symmetry.space_group_name_H-M   'P 1'
#
loop_
_entity.id
_entity.type
_entity.pdbx_description
1 polymer ?
#
loop_
_entity_poly.entity_id
_entity_poly.type
_entity_poly.pdbx_seq_one_letter_code
_entity_poly.pdbx_strand_id
1 'polypeptide(L)'
;MCPDRQILSAFADGEVPSPWNEKVLKHLESCESCSRVVRGYREVSAGLRAPEIPGAEAARNAVWSRLADSSRRSRPEPLWRARFAVPLPLAAAAMLAFAILSTLVFTARRENTALRMAIFAASEVTPAANQASAMESVLKFLESQDSRITVTVQLPPGTGMESFGKPVFMKAPDLAPMVQEVGK
;
A
#
# COMPACT_ATOMS: atom_id res chain seq x y z
N MET A 1 14.00 -41.03 -16.38
CA MET A 1 13.97 -40.52 -14.99
C MET A 1 12.53 -40.20 -14.65
N CYS A 2 12.02 -40.68 -13.52
CA CYS A 2 10.64 -40.44 -13.12
C CYS A 2 10.51 -39.06 -12.45
N PRO A 3 9.40 -38.33 -12.65
CA PRO A 3 9.09 -37.12 -11.90
C PRO A 3 8.99 -37.41 -10.41
N ASP A 4 9.30 -36.40 -9.60
CA ASP A 4 9.08 -36.47 -8.17
C ASP A 4 7.58 -36.62 -7.84
N ARG A 5 7.26 -37.27 -6.71
CA ARG A 5 5.89 -37.49 -6.25
C ARG A 5 5.14 -36.17 -6.04
N GLN A 6 5.83 -35.11 -5.63
CA GLN A 6 5.23 -33.79 -5.48
C GLN A 6 4.70 -33.25 -6.81
N ILE A 7 5.44 -33.44 -7.91
CA ILE A 7 4.99 -33.03 -9.26
C ILE A 7 3.81 -33.90 -9.72
N LEU A 8 3.83 -35.21 -9.43
CA LEU A 8 2.72 -36.11 -9.77
C LEU A 8 1.43 -35.76 -9.01
N SER A 9 1.54 -35.33 -7.74
CA SER A 9 0.41 -34.84 -6.95
C SER A 9 -0.14 -33.53 -7.53
N ALA A 10 0.73 -32.54 -7.73
CA ALA A 10 0.33 -31.26 -8.33
C ALA A 10 -0.31 -31.43 -9.72
N PHE A 11 0.19 -32.40 -10.51
CA PHE A 11 -0.41 -32.75 -11.80
C PHE A 11 -1.79 -33.39 -11.64
N ALA A 12 -1.99 -34.24 -10.63
CA ALA A 12 -3.29 -34.85 -10.35
C ALA A 12 -4.34 -33.79 -9.99
N ASP A 13 -3.94 -32.73 -9.29
CA ASP A 13 -4.80 -31.60 -8.87
C ASP A 13 -4.95 -30.50 -9.94
N GLY A 14 -4.17 -30.56 -11.03
CA GLY A 14 -4.23 -29.60 -12.14
C GLY A 14 -3.46 -28.30 -11.91
N GLU A 15 -2.54 -28.28 -10.94
CA GLU A 15 -1.76 -27.09 -10.54
C GLU A 15 -0.47 -26.92 -11.35
N VAL A 16 -0.10 -27.89 -12.20
CA VAL A 16 1.13 -27.83 -13.01
C VAL A 16 0.90 -26.97 -14.26
N PRO A 17 1.62 -25.83 -14.42
CA PRO A 17 1.47 -24.97 -15.58
C PRO A 17 2.14 -25.56 -16.84
N SER A 18 1.73 -25.05 -18.01
CA SER A 18 2.49 -25.27 -19.26
C SER A 18 3.86 -24.59 -19.15
N PRO A 19 4.97 -25.20 -19.66
CA PRO A 19 5.05 -26.42 -20.48
C PRO A 19 5.27 -27.71 -19.69
N TRP A 20 5.36 -27.64 -18.36
CA TRP A 20 5.66 -28.80 -17.51
C TRP A 20 4.54 -29.83 -17.52
N ASN A 21 3.29 -29.38 -17.63
CA ASN A 21 2.12 -30.23 -17.78
C ASN A 21 2.28 -31.21 -18.97
N GLU A 22 2.68 -30.70 -20.14
CA GLU A 22 2.88 -31.50 -21.35
C GLU A 22 4.01 -32.52 -21.21
N LYS A 23 5.11 -32.15 -20.53
CA LYS A 23 6.21 -33.08 -20.25
C LYS A 23 5.78 -34.23 -19.34
N VAL A 24 5.00 -33.92 -18.30
CA VAL A 24 4.45 -34.94 -17.39
C VAL A 24 3.47 -35.82 -18.14
N LEU A 25 2.61 -35.26 -19.00
CA LEU A 25 1.64 -36.03 -19.78
C LEU A 25 2.33 -37.03 -20.73
N LYS A 26 3.35 -36.60 -21.48
CA LYS A 26 4.20 -37.49 -22.30
C LYS A 26 4.90 -38.57 -21.48
N HIS A 27 5.32 -38.25 -20.25
CA HIS A 27 5.91 -39.24 -19.35
C HIS A 27 4.88 -40.29 -18.89
N LEU A 28 3.65 -39.87 -18.57
CA LEU A 28 2.59 -40.78 -18.13
C LEU A 28 2.13 -41.74 -19.24
N GLU A 29 2.25 -41.34 -20.51
CA GLU A 29 2.00 -42.23 -21.66
C GLU A 29 3.04 -43.37 -21.77
N SER A 30 4.28 -43.13 -21.34
CA SER A 30 5.39 -44.09 -21.46
C SER A 30 5.70 -44.84 -20.15
N CYS A 31 5.20 -44.38 -19.00
CA CYS A 31 5.53 -44.93 -17.69
C CYS A 31 4.30 -45.37 -16.90
N GLU A 32 4.03 -46.69 -16.89
CA GLU A 32 2.87 -47.26 -16.21
C GLU A 32 2.90 -47.06 -14.68
N SER A 33 4.08 -47.09 -14.06
CA SER A 33 4.20 -46.91 -12.60
C SER A 33 3.74 -45.52 -12.17
N CYS A 34 4.16 -44.47 -12.88
CA CYS A 34 3.73 -43.09 -12.61
C CYS A 34 2.24 -42.88 -12.93
N SER A 35 1.74 -43.50 -13.99
CA SER A 35 0.31 -43.49 -14.34
C SER A 35 -0.56 -44.08 -13.22
N ARG A 36 -0.12 -45.20 -12.63
CA ARG A 36 -0.81 -45.83 -11.49
C ARG A 36 -0.86 -44.93 -10.25
N VAL A 37 0.25 -44.22 -9.96
CA VAL A 37 0.31 -43.27 -8.84
C VAL A 37 -0.65 -42.11 -9.04
N VAL A 38 -0.65 -41.48 -10.22
CA VAL A 38 -1.57 -40.37 -10.54
C VAL A 38 -3.02 -40.81 -10.48
N ARG A 39 -3.34 -42.02 -10.96
CA ARG A 39 -4.69 -42.58 -10.84
C ARG A 39 -5.12 -42.73 -9.38
N GLY A 40 -4.23 -43.24 -8.51
CA GLY A 40 -4.51 -43.34 -7.07
C GLY A 40 -4.80 -41.98 -6.43
N TYR A 41 -4.04 -40.93 -6.78
CA TYR A 41 -4.33 -39.57 -6.30
C TYR A 41 -5.71 -39.07 -6.75
N ARG A 42 -6.08 -39.33 -8.01
CA ARG A 42 -7.40 -38.95 -8.53
C ARG A 42 -8.55 -39.71 -7.88
N GLU A 43 -8.36 -41.00 -7.57
CA GLU A 43 -9.35 -41.81 -6.85
C GLU A 43 -9.59 -41.29 -5.44
N VAL A 44 -8.52 -40.96 -4.71
CA VAL A 44 -8.61 -40.33 -3.38
C VAL A 44 -9.32 -38.98 -3.47
N SER A 45 -8.93 -38.13 -4.42
CA SER A 45 -9.55 -36.82 -4.66
C SER A 45 -11.05 -36.96 -4.99
N ALA A 46 -11.42 -37.95 -5.82
CA ALA A 46 -12.81 -38.24 -6.14
C ALA A 46 -13.60 -38.74 -4.92
N GLY A 47 -13.01 -39.58 -4.07
CA GLY A 47 -13.64 -40.03 -2.82
C GLY A 47 -13.79 -38.91 -1.77
N LEU A 48 -12.90 -37.91 -1.80
CA LEU A 48 -12.95 -36.73 -0.94
C LEU A 48 -13.91 -35.64 -1.44
N ARG A 49 -14.33 -35.68 -2.72
CA ARG A 49 -15.41 -34.84 -3.22
C ARG A 49 -16.68 -35.26 -2.51
N ALA A 50 -16.99 -34.55 -1.43
CA ALA A 50 -18.11 -34.85 -0.56
C ALA A 50 -19.42 -35.01 -1.36
N PRO A 51 -20.29 -35.94 -0.95
CA PRO A 51 -21.66 -35.96 -1.45
C PRO A 51 -22.35 -34.62 -1.12
N GLU A 52 -23.43 -34.33 -1.86
CA GLU A 52 -24.27 -33.14 -1.67
C GLU A 52 -24.41 -32.77 -0.19
N ILE A 53 -23.82 -31.63 0.19
CA ILE A 53 -23.89 -31.14 1.57
C ILE A 53 -25.38 -30.89 1.88
N PRO A 54 -25.98 -31.60 2.85
CA PRO A 54 -27.38 -31.39 3.19
C PRO A 54 -27.62 -29.94 3.57
N GLY A 55 -28.57 -29.28 2.90
CA GLY A 55 -28.89 -27.88 3.15
C GLY A 55 -28.01 -26.85 2.43
N ALA A 56 -27.15 -27.25 1.49
CA ALA A 56 -26.40 -26.30 0.65
C ALA A 56 -27.31 -25.30 -0.07
N GLU A 57 -28.47 -25.74 -0.52
CA GLU A 57 -29.46 -24.87 -1.17
C GLU A 57 -30.11 -23.89 -0.18
N ALA A 58 -30.45 -24.35 1.03
CA ALA A 58 -30.96 -23.48 2.09
C ALA A 58 -29.93 -22.42 2.52
N ALA A 59 -28.66 -22.82 2.64
CA ALA A 59 -27.55 -21.89 2.93
C ALA A 59 -27.37 -20.87 1.80
N ARG A 60 -27.41 -21.31 0.53
CA ARG A 60 -27.35 -20.43 -0.64
C ARG A 60 -28.48 -19.40 -0.64
N ASN A 61 -29.71 -19.84 -0.38
CA ASN A 61 -30.88 -18.98 -0.33
C ASN A 61 -30.80 -17.96 0.82
N ALA A 62 -30.31 -18.38 2.00
CA ALA A 62 -30.09 -17.48 3.13
C ALA A 62 -29.00 -16.43 2.89
N VAL A 63 -27.94 -16.78 2.14
CA VAL A 63 -26.92 -15.81 1.72
C VAL A 63 -27.52 -14.83 0.71
N TRP A 64 -28.24 -15.35 -0.29
CA TRP A 64 -28.81 -14.52 -1.35
C TRP A 64 -29.82 -13.50 -0.83
N SER A 65 -30.68 -13.89 0.12
CA SER A 65 -31.63 -12.97 0.75
C SER A 65 -30.93 -11.84 1.50
N ARG A 66 -29.84 -12.14 2.23
CA ARG A 66 -29.05 -11.12 2.94
C ARG A 66 -28.35 -10.14 1.98
N LEU A 67 -27.84 -10.61 0.85
CA LEU A 67 -27.27 -9.74 -0.19
C LEU A 67 -28.34 -8.86 -0.86
N ALA A 68 -29.52 -9.41 -1.13
CA ALA A 68 -30.63 -8.63 -1.68
C ALA A 68 -31.06 -7.51 -0.71
N ASP A 69 -31.20 -7.81 0.58
CA ASP A 69 -31.60 -6.84 1.59
C ASP A 69 -30.54 -5.77 1.86
N SER A 70 -29.26 -6.14 1.87
CA SER A 70 -28.17 -5.18 2.04
C SER A 70 -28.06 -4.20 0.86
N SER A 71 -28.32 -4.68 -0.36
CA SER A 71 -28.36 -3.83 -1.56
C SER A 71 -29.48 -2.78 -1.51
N ARG A 72 -30.62 -3.10 -0.87
CA ARG A 72 -31.77 -2.19 -0.73
C ARG A 72 -31.57 -1.16 0.38
N ARG A 73 -30.88 -1.51 1.47
CA ARG A 73 -30.63 -0.61 2.60
C ARG A 73 -29.53 0.43 2.35
N SER A 74 -28.69 0.25 1.32
CA SER A 74 -27.48 1.06 1.11
C SER A 74 -27.56 2.10 -0.02
N ARG A 75 -28.75 2.38 -0.57
CA ARG A 75 -28.92 3.52 -1.48
C ARG A 75 -29.61 4.66 -0.74
N PRO A 76 -28.88 5.56 -0.07
CA PRO A 76 -29.44 6.87 0.21
C PRO A 76 -29.83 7.47 -1.15
N GLU A 77 -31.11 7.75 -1.33
CA GLU A 77 -31.58 8.51 -2.49
C GLU A 77 -30.75 9.81 -2.56
N PRO A 78 -30.15 10.12 -3.71
CA PRO A 78 -29.33 11.32 -3.82
C PRO A 78 -30.22 12.53 -3.53
N LEU A 79 -29.88 13.28 -2.48
CA LEU A 79 -30.57 14.52 -2.08
C LEU A 79 -30.68 15.56 -3.21
N TRP A 80 -29.92 15.36 -4.30
CA TRP A 80 -29.92 16.13 -5.53
C TRP A 80 -31.15 15.88 -6.42
N ARG A 81 -31.89 14.77 -6.21
CA ARG A 81 -33.19 14.52 -6.85
C ARG A 81 -34.37 15.08 -6.05
N ALA A 82 -34.14 15.49 -4.79
CA ALA A 82 -35.16 16.15 -4.01
C ALA A 82 -35.33 17.59 -4.52
N ARG A 83 -36.41 17.83 -5.26
CA ARG A 83 -36.82 19.17 -5.68
C ARG A 83 -37.35 19.93 -4.47
N PHE A 84 -36.45 20.56 -3.72
CA PHE A 84 -36.82 21.46 -2.64
C PHE A 84 -37.40 22.75 -3.23
N ALA A 85 -38.72 22.90 -3.18
CA ALA A 85 -39.40 24.15 -3.45
C ALA A 85 -39.15 25.09 -2.27
N VAL A 86 -38.09 25.90 -2.36
CA VAL A 86 -37.80 26.90 -1.34
C VAL A 86 -38.74 28.09 -1.55
N PRO A 87 -39.54 28.51 -0.55
CA PRO A 87 -40.37 29.69 -0.68
C PRO A 87 -39.47 30.92 -0.85
N LEU A 88 -39.79 31.76 -1.85
CA LEU A 88 -39.12 33.03 -2.17
C LEU A 88 -38.65 33.88 -0.96
N PRO A 89 -39.43 34.06 0.12
CA PRO A 89 -38.97 34.83 1.29
C PRO A 89 -37.75 34.21 1.99
N LEU A 90 -37.63 32.88 2.03
CA LEU A 90 -36.51 32.20 2.68
C LEU A 90 -35.22 32.36 1.87
N ALA A 91 -35.31 32.31 0.54
CA ALA A 91 -34.18 32.55 -0.35
C ALA A 91 -33.66 33.99 -0.22
N ALA A 92 -34.57 34.98 -0.15
CA ALA A 92 -34.19 36.38 0.04
C ALA A 92 -33.51 36.63 1.40
N ALA A 93 -34.05 36.05 2.48
CA ALA A 93 -33.46 36.15 3.81
C ALA A 93 -32.06 35.52 3.88
N ALA A 94 -31.87 34.35 3.24
CA ALA A 94 -30.57 33.69 3.16
C ALA A 94 -29.56 34.55 2.40
N MET A 95 -29.94 35.12 1.25
CA MET A 95 -29.05 36.00 0.48
C MET A 95 -28.61 37.23 1.28
N LEU A 96 -29.54 37.86 2.02
CA LEU A 96 -29.21 38.99 2.89
C LEU A 96 -28.27 38.59 4.02
N ALA A 97 -28.53 37.46 4.68
CA ALA A 97 -27.67 36.94 5.74
C ALA A 97 -26.25 36.64 5.21
N PHE A 98 -26.14 36.05 4.02
CA PHE A 98 -24.85 35.81 3.36
C PHE A 98 -24.13 37.12 3.00
N ALA A 99 -24.84 38.13 2.50
CA ALA A 99 -24.25 39.43 2.18
C ALA A 99 -23.72 40.14 3.43
N ILE A 100 -24.48 40.11 4.53
CA ILE A 100 -24.08 40.69 5.83
C ILE A 100 -22.88 39.93 6.40
N LEU A 101 -22.91 38.60 6.39
CA LEU A 101 -21.81 37.79 6.91
C LEU A 101 -20.53 37.98 6.08
N SER A 102 -20.66 38.02 4.75
CA SER A 102 -19.52 38.22 3.85
C SER A 102 -18.88 39.60 4.04
N THR A 103 -19.69 40.64 4.23
CA THR A 103 -19.19 41.99 4.50
C THR A 103 -18.48 42.07 5.86
N LEU A 104 -19.04 41.47 6.92
CA LEU A 104 -18.41 41.40 8.24
C LEU A 104 -17.08 40.64 8.23
N VAL A 105 -17.02 39.51 7.52
CA VAL A 105 -15.77 38.73 7.38
C VAL A 105 -14.72 39.52 6.59
N PHE A 106 -15.14 40.24 5.55
CA PHE A 106 -14.24 41.04 4.73
C PHE A 106 -13.63 42.22 5.51
N THR A 107 -14.44 42.94 6.30
CA THR A 107 -13.94 44.04 7.13
C THR A 107 -13.02 43.54 8.24
N ALA A 108 -13.40 42.48 8.96
CA ALA A 108 -12.57 41.89 10.01
C ALA A 108 -11.23 41.34 9.49
N ARG A 109 -11.19 40.81 8.26
CA ARG A 109 -9.94 40.38 7.62
C ARG A 109 -9.03 41.55 7.28
N ARG A 110 -9.58 42.67 6.79
CA ARG A 110 -8.79 43.86 6.42
C ARG A 110 -8.04 44.44 7.62
N GLU A 111 -8.70 44.52 8.77
CA GLU A 111 -8.09 44.99 10.03
C GLU A 111 -7.00 44.04 10.52
N ASN A 112 -7.25 42.72 10.48
CA ASN A 112 -6.25 41.71 10.83
C ASN A 112 -5.02 41.73 9.92
N THR A 113 -5.18 41.98 8.63
CA THR A 113 -4.03 42.10 7.72
C THR A 113 -3.17 43.33 8.02
N ALA A 114 -3.78 44.46 8.35
CA ALA A 114 -3.05 45.67 8.73
C ALA A 114 -2.27 45.48 10.05
N LEU A 115 -2.90 44.87 11.05
CA LEU A 115 -2.26 44.53 12.33
C LEU A 115 -1.10 43.55 12.14
N ARG A 116 -1.25 42.52 11.29
CA ARG A 116 -0.17 41.59 10.98
C ARG A 116 1.01 42.28 10.31
N MET A 117 0.77 43.16 9.34
CA MET A 117 1.84 43.93 8.68
C MET A 117 2.57 44.87 9.65
N ALA A 118 1.85 45.50 10.59
CA ALA A 118 2.46 46.34 11.63
C ALA A 118 3.32 45.52 12.61
N ILE A 119 2.88 44.31 12.99
CA ILE A 119 3.65 43.38 13.83
C ILE A 119 4.90 42.90 13.09
N PHE A 120 4.79 42.57 11.79
CA PHE A 120 5.95 42.16 10.99
C PHE A 120 6.98 43.28 10.84
N ALA A 121 6.55 44.53 10.61
CA ALA A 121 7.43 45.70 10.56
C ALA A 121 8.09 45.99 11.93
N ALA A 122 7.39 45.74 13.04
CA ALA A 122 7.96 45.86 14.38
C ALA A 122 8.91 44.69 14.74
N SER A 123 8.85 43.58 14.01
CA SER A 123 9.66 42.38 14.20
C SER A 123 10.93 42.34 13.35
N GLU A 124 11.32 43.45 12.71
CA GLU A 124 12.64 43.60 12.11
C GLU A 124 13.70 43.50 13.22
N VAL A 125 14.15 42.27 13.47
CA VAL A 125 15.22 41.89 14.37
C VAL A 125 16.49 42.63 13.93
N THR A 126 16.90 43.64 14.70
CA THR A 126 18.29 44.09 14.69
C THR A 126 19.14 42.89 15.12
N PRO A 127 20.08 42.39 14.31
CA PRO A 127 20.96 41.33 14.77
C PRO A 127 21.85 41.94 15.86
N ALA A 128 21.57 41.60 17.12
CA ALA A 128 22.44 41.93 18.22
C ALA A 128 23.83 41.35 17.91
N ALA A 129 24.87 42.20 17.98
CA ALA A 129 26.27 41.89 17.68
C ALA A 129 26.85 40.66 18.43
N ASN A 130 26.09 40.11 19.37
CA ASN A 130 26.43 38.96 20.20
C ASN A 130 26.26 37.60 19.50
N GLN A 131 25.59 37.52 18.33
CA GLN A 131 25.43 36.25 17.61
C GLN A 131 26.63 35.89 16.71
N ALA A 132 27.39 36.88 16.24
CA ALA A 132 28.60 36.62 15.45
C ALA A 132 29.67 35.93 16.31
N SER A 133 29.91 36.42 17.52
CA SER A 133 30.88 35.84 18.45
C SER A 133 30.52 34.43 18.94
N ALA A 134 29.24 34.06 18.92
CA ALA A 134 28.78 32.72 19.24
C ALA A 134 29.21 31.70 18.16
N MET A 135 29.18 32.08 16.87
CA MET A 135 29.56 31.20 15.76
C MET A 135 31.06 30.91 15.74
N GLU A 136 31.90 31.93 15.98
CA GLU A 136 33.36 31.75 16.11
C GLU A 136 33.73 30.79 17.26
N SER A 137 32.99 30.83 18.38
CA SER A 137 33.26 29.95 19.53
C SER A 137 32.93 28.48 19.24
N VAL A 138 31.89 28.21 18.44
CA VAL A 138 31.52 26.85 18.01
C VAL A 138 32.54 26.30 17.02
N LEU A 139 32.99 27.11 16.05
CA LEU A 139 34.04 26.72 15.10
C LEU A 139 35.37 26.37 15.80
N LYS A 140 35.79 27.20 16.77
CA LYS A 140 37.00 26.96 17.56
C LYS A 140 36.91 25.71 18.44
N PHE A 141 35.71 25.40 18.94
CA PHE A 141 35.47 24.18 19.72
C PHE A 141 35.57 22.92 18.84
N LEU A 142 35.00 22.95 17.64
CA LEU A 142 35.07 21.84 16.69
C LEU A 142 36.50 21.59 16.19
N GLU A 143 37.27 22.66 15.93
CA GLU A 143 38.67 22.55 15.54
C GLU A 143 39.57 22.02 16.67
N SER A 144 39.24 22.33 17.93
CA SER A 144 39.94 21.78 19.09
C SER A 144 39.66 20.30 19.35
N GLN A 145 38.59 19.74 18.75
CA GLN A 145 38.26 18.32 18.81
C GLN A 145 38.79 17.58 17.57
N ASP A 146 40.11 17.54 17.41
CA ASP A 146 40.76 16.68 16.43
C ASP A 146 40.67 15.20 16.88
N SER A 147 39.52 14.57 16.69
CA SER A 147 39.37 13.10 16.79
C SER A 147 38.10 12.59 16.09
N ARG A 148 38.32 12.03 14.89
CA ARG A 148 37.55 11.00 14.17
C ARG A 148 36.32 10.45 14.92
N ILE A 149 35.15 11.01 14.64
CA ILE A 149 33.87 10.45 15.11
C ILE A 149 33.63 9.12 14.36
N THR A 150 34.00 8.01 14.98
CA THR A 150 33.65 6.65 14.54
C THR A 150 32.34 6.27 15.22
N VAL A 151 31.23 6.32 14.47
CA VAL A 151 29.92 5.91 14.99
C VAL A 151 29.82 4.39 14.90
N THR A 152 30.04 3.69 16.01
CA THR A 152 29.83 2.24 16.14
C THR A 152 28.38 1.96 16.52
N VAL A 153 27.56 1.53 15.58
CA VAL A 153 26.19 1.07 15.85
C VAL A 153 26.24 -0.37 16.33
N GLN A 154 25.93 -0.63 17.61
CA GLN A 154 25.72 -1.98 18.13
C GLN A 154 24.27 -2.40 17.91
N LEU A 155 24.06 -3.50 17.17
CA LEU A 155 22.74 -4.13 17.03
C LEU A 155 22.38 -4.96 18.27
N PRO A 156 21.12 -4.96 18.73
CA PRO A 156 20.67 -5.77 19.85
C PRO A 156 20.66 -7.28 19.50
N PRO A 157 21.04 -8.16 20.44
CA PRO A 157 21.05 -9.60 20.21
C PRO A 157 19.62 -10.13 20.14
N GLY A 158 19.22 -10.67 18.99
CA GLY A 158 17.91 -11.31 18.81
C GLY A 158 17.31 -11.20 17.41
N THR A 159 17.86 -10.39 16.51
CA THR A 159 17.46 -10.40 15.10
C THR A 159 18.34 -11.37 14.33
N GLY A 160 17.84 -12.59 14.12
CA GLY A 160 18.45 -13.55 13.20
C GLY A 160 18.46 -12.96 11.79
N MET A 161 19.58 -12.36 11.39
CA MET A 161 19.86 -12.10 9.98
C MET A 161 20.19 -13.44 9.33
N GLU A 162 19.21 -14.07 8.70
CA GLU A 162 19.49 -15.05 7.66
C GLU A 162 20.15 -14.29 6.50
N SER A 163 21.47 -14.43 6.38
CA SER A 163 22.25 -13.87 5.28
C SER A 163 21.93 -14.65 4.01
N PHE A 164 20.93 -14.19 3.26
CA PHE A 164 20.69 -14.67 1.91
C PHE A 164 21.69 -14.01 0.94
N GLY A 165 22.73 -14.77 0.60
CA GLY A 165 23.63 -14.46 -0.52
C GLY A 165 25.03 -14.04 -0.10
N LYS A 166 26.03 -14.47 -0.89
CA LYS A 166 27.42 -14.01 -0.74
C LYS A 166 27.51 -12.54 -1.19
N PRO A 167 27.86 -11.58 -0.30
CA PRO A 167 28.16 -10.23 -0.74
C PRO A 167 29.45 -10.25 -1.59
N VAL A 168 29.37 -9.74 -2.81
CA VAL A 168 30.51 -9.52 -3.70
C VAL A 168 30.77 -8.02 -3.73
N PHE A 169 31.96 -7.61 -3.29
CA PHE A 169 32.39 -6.22 -3.40
C PHE A 169 32.89 -5.97 -4.82
N MET A 170 32.18 -5.13 -5.58
CA MET A 170 32.61 -4.65 -6.90
C MET A 170 32.98 -3.17 -6.81
N LYS A 171 33.98 -2.74 -7.61
CA LYS A 171 34.38 -1.33 -7.68
C LYS A 171 33.47 -0.60 -8.68
N ALA A 172 33.18 0.68 -8.43
CA ALA A 172 32.29 1.53 -9.23
C ALA A 172 32.47 1.49 -10.77
N PRO A 173 33.68 1.35 -11.35
CA PRO A 173 33.81 1.27 -12.82
C PRO A 173 33.25 -0.02 -13.45
N ASP A 174 33.00 -1.09 -12.67
CA ASP A 174 32.52 -2.38 -13.20
C ASP A 174 30.98 -2.48 -13.34
N LEU A 175 30.22 -1.47 -12.91
CA LEU A 175 28.75 -1.43 -13.05
C LEU A 175 28.26 -1.01 -14.46
N ALA A 176 29.16 -0.52 -15.33
CA ALA A 176 28.78 0.19 -16.55
C ALA A 176 28.13 -0.65 -17.67
N PRO A 177 28.39 -1.96 -17.88
CA PRO A 177 27.85 -2.62 -19.08
C PRO A 177 26.47 -3.28 -18.90
N MET A 178 25.91 -3.39 -17.68
CA MET A 178 24.68 -4.18 -17.49
C MET A 178 23.36 -3.39 -17.62
N VAL A 179 23.40 -2.09 -17.91
CA VAL A 179 22.20 -1.23 -18.06
C VAL A 179 21.79 -1.04 -19.53
N GLN A 180 22.54 -1.57 -20.50
CA GLN A 180 22.35 -1.29 -21.92
C GLN A 180 22.03 -2.51 -22.81
N GLU A 181 21.36 -3.55 -22.32
CA GLU A 181 20.75 -4.55 -23.25
C GLU A 181 19.34 -4.97 -22.80
N VAL A 182 18.40 -4.01 -22.75
CA VAL A 182 16.97 -4.26 -22.97
C VAL A 182 16.43 -3.08 -23.76
N GLY A 183 16.60 -3.11 -25.08
CA GLY A 183 16.23 -1.96 -25.91
C GLY A 183 16.45 -2.15 -27.41
N LYS A 184 16.06 -3.30 -27.98
CA LYS A 184 15.47 -3.45 -29.32
C LYS A 184 15.13 -4.92 -29.60
#